data_AF-A0A940SVR0-F1
#
_entry.id   AF-A0A940SVR0-F1
#
_cell.length_a   1.000
_cell.length_b   1.000
_cell.length_c   1.000
_cell.angle_alpha   90.00
_cell.angle_beta   90.00
_cell.angle_gamma   90.00
#
_symmetry.space_group_name_H-M   'P 1'
#
loop_
_entity.id
_entity.type
_entity.pdbx_description
1 polymer ?
#
loop_
_entity_poly.entity_id
_entity_poly.type
_entity_poly.pdbx_seq_one_letter_code
_entity_poly.pdbx_strand_id
1 'polypeptide(L)'
;MLRLVKIPRSSYYYHKFSRVAEKTVSEGRPAPGYSLQQDGSKVADAQIEEWLMELVADDGYAYGYRKLTVALRRDYGLIINKKKVYRLCKALRILRPQRKIRSTYPRKLARNRIITASNQLFETDIKYGYIVGEDRFFYIQSCLDVYVSHHVPYWPSL
;
A
#
# COMPACT_ATOMS: atom_id res chain seq x y z
N MET A 1 24.54 -12.86 32.48
CA MET A 1 24.18 -14.26 32.20
C MET A 1 24.76 -14.78 30.88
N LEU A 2 24.43 -14.21 29.71
CA LEU A 2 24.89 -14.74 28.39
C LEU A 2 26.42 -14.73 28.13
N ARG A 3 27.17 -13.85 28.80
CA ARG A 3 28.64 -13.78 28.71
C ARG A 3 29.36 -14.98 29.36
N LEU A 4 28.72 -15.61 30.34
CA LEU A 4 29.26 -16.78 31.04
C LEU A 4 29.26 -18.03 30.15
N VAL A 5 28.34 -18.08 29.17
CA VAL A 5 28.19 -19.20 28.22
C VAL A 5 29.06 -19.01 26.97
N LYS A 6 30.02 -18.06 26.99
CA LYS A 6 30.90 -17.72 25.86
C LYS A 6 30.18 -17.36 24.54
N ILE A 7 28.90 -16.97 24.60
CA ILE A 7 28.18 -16.50 23.41
C ILE A 7 28.71 -15.11 23.03
N PRO A 8 29.16 -14.89 21.78
CA PRO A 8 29.68 -13.60 21.36
C PRO A 8 28.59 -12.53 21.42
N ARG A 9 28.94 -11.32 21.89
CA ARG A 9 27.99 -10.21 22.08
C ARG A 9 27.17 -9.87 20.83
N SER A 10 27.75 -10.10 19.64
CA SER A 10 27.10 -9.96 18.33
C SER A 10 25.85 -10.83 18.15
N SER A 11 25.69 -11.88 18.95
CA SER A 11 24.53 -12.78 18.89
C SER A 11 23.31 -12.27 19.65
N TYR A 12 23.47 -11.31 20.58
CA TYR A 12 22.36 -10.82 21.42
C TYR A 12 22.15 -9.30 21.35
N TYR A 13 23.20 -8.51 21.13
CA TYR A 13 23.05 -7.07 20.98
C TYR A 13 22.95 -6.68 19.49
N TYR A 14 21.82 -6.07 19.11
CA TYR A 14 21.65 -5.44 17.80
C TYR A 14 22.60 -4.23 17.67
N HIS A 15 23.63 -4.35 16.83
CA HIS A 15 24.54 -3.24 16.54
C HIS A 15 23.87 -2.22 15.60
N LYS A 16 23.46 -1.06 16.13
CA LYS A 16 22.91 0.07 15.34
C LYS A 16 23.94 0.79 14.44
N PHE A 17 25.25 0.52 14.60
CA PHE A 17 26.34 1.33 14.03
C PHE A 17 27.42 0.54 13.28
N SER A 18 27.12 -0.63 12.73
CA SER A 18 28.01 -1.22 11.72
C SER A 18 27.74 -0.54 10.38
N ARG A 19 28.78 0.03 9.75
CA ARG A 19 28.75 0.38 8.32
C ARG A 19 28.22 -0.84 7.58
N VAL A 20 27.04 -0.72 6.97
CA VAL A 20 26.40 -1.81 6.25
C VAL A 20 27.28 -2.10 5.04
N ALA A 21 28.19 -3.08 5.15
CA ALA A 21 28.69 -3.77 3.98
C ALA A 21 27.46 -4.18 3.17
N GLU A 22 27.49 -3.98 1.85
CA GLU A 22 26.37 -4.33 0.98
C GLU A 22 25.83 -5.70 1.38
N LYS A 23 24.56 -5.73 1.80
CA LYS A 23 23.90 -6.97 2.20
C LYS A 23 23.91 -7.88 0.98
N THR A 24 24.85 -8.83 0.92
CA THR A 24 24.72 -10.01 0.08
C THR A 24 23.45 -10.69 0.56
N VAL A 25 22.39 -10.59 -0.24
CA VAL A 25 21.10 -11.20 0.09
C VAL A 25 21.38 -12.67 0.33
N SER A 26 21.19 -13.17 1.55
CA SER A 26 21.28 -14.61 1.80
C SER A 26 20.24 -15.24 0.88
N GLU A 27 20.67 -16.00 -0.11
CA GLU A 27 19.74 -16.71 -0.96
C GLU A 27 18.94 -17.64 -0.04
N GLY A 28 17.67 -17.27 0.19
CA GLY A 28 16.76 -18.12 0.94
C GLY A 28 16.59 -19.46 0.23
N ARG A 29 15.73 -20.32 0.75
CA ARG A 29 15.46 -21.61 0.09
C ARG A 29 15.15 -21.41 -1.40
N PRO A 30 15.82 -22.13 -2.32
CA PRO A 30 15.57 -22.00 -3.74
C PRO A 30 14.12 -22.35 -4.07
N ALA A 31 13.64 -21.82 -5.19
CA ALA A 31 12.30 -22.13 -5.65
C ALA A 31 12.17 -23.64 -5.93
N PRO A 32 11.06 -24.30 -5.52
CA PRO A 32 10.91 -25.74 -5.70
C PRO A 32 10.89 -26.22 -7.15
N GLY A 33 10.55 -25.35 -8.11
CA GLY A 33 10.41 -25.71 -9.53
C GLY A 33 9.12 -26.43 -9.90
N TYR A 34 8.21 -26.63 -8.93
CA TYR A 34 6.90 -27.26 -9.16
C TYR A 34 5.83 -26.71 -8.22
N SER A 35 4.56 -26.92 -8.58
CA SER A 35 3.38 -26.72 -7.73
C SER A 35 2.56 -28.01 -7.66
N LEU A 36 1.72 -28.14 -6.65
CA LEU A 36 0.81 -29.29 -6.51
C LEU A 36 -0.53 -28.96 -7.15
N GLN A 37 -1.19 -29.96 -7.71
CA GLN A 37 -2.63 -29.93 -7.98
C GLN A 37 -3.43 -30.43 -6.77
N GLN A 38 -4.76 -30.29 -6.83
CA GLN A 38 -5.68 -30.77 -5.80
C GLN A 38 -5.61 -32.28 -5.58
N ASP A 39 -5.24 -33.06 -6.59
CA ASP A 39 -5.03 -34.51 -6.52
C ASP A 39 -3.67 -34.90 -5.90
N GLY A 40 -2.82 -33.92 -5.57
CA GLY A 40 -1.47 -34.13 -5.03
C GLY A 40 -0.39 -34.35 -6.08
N SER A 41 -0.72 -34.36 -7.38
CA SER A 41 0.26 -34.47 -8.46
C SER A 41 1.15 -33.23 -8.54
N LYS A 42 2.41 -33.43 -8.97
CA LYS A 42 3.38 -32.35 -9.16
C LYS A 42 3.35 -31.85 -10.59
N VAL A 43 3.16 -30.54 -10.75
CA VAL A 43 3.24 -29.84 -12.03
C VAL A 43 4.49 -28.98 -12.04
N ALA A 44 5.37 -29.23 -13.02
CA ALA A 44 6.60 -28.48 -13.21
C ALA A 44 6.33 -27.02 -13.61
N ASP A 45 7.23 -26.11 -13.25
CA ASP A 45 7.08 -24.68 -13.56
C ASP A 45 6.96 -24.42 -15.08
N ALA A 46 7.65 -25.20 -15.92
CA ALA A 46 7.54 -25.11 -17.38
C ALA A 46 6.11 -25.34 -17.90
N GLN A 47 5.38 -26.31 -17.33
CA GLN A 47 3.98 -26.56 -17.72
C GLN A 47 3.07 -25.41 -17.27
N ILE A 48 3.33 -24.84 -16.10
CA ILE A 48 2.58 -23.68 -15.59
C ILE A 48 2.85 -22.45 -16.45
N GLU A 49 4.08 -22.30 -16.95
CA GLU A 49 4.46 -21.25 -17.89
C GLU A 49 3.73 -21.37 -19.24
N GLU A 50 3.57 -22.59 -19.76
CA GLU A 50 2.77 -22.86 -20.96
C GLU A 50 1.31 -22.46 -20.78
N TRP A 51 0.65 -22.90 -19.69
CA TRP A 51 -0.72 -22.51 -19.39
C TRP A 51 -0.88 -21.00 -19.19
N LEU A 52 0.13 -20.34 -18.61
CA LEU A 52 0.12 -18.87 -18.48
C LEU A 52 0.14 -18.19 -19.85
N MET A 53 0.91 -18.71 -20.81
CA MET A 53 0.95 -18.18 -22.17
C MET A 53 -0.35 -18.43 -22.92
N GLU A 54 -0.92 -19.63 -22.80
CA GLU A 54 -2.23 -19.97 -23.38
C GLU A 54 -3.34 -19.05 -22.85
N LEU A 55 -3.44 -18.91 -21.52
CA LEU A 55 -4.42 -18.02 -20.89
C LEU A 55 -4.29 -16.57 -21.36
N VAL A 56 -3.07 -16.09 -21.64
CA VAL A 56 -2.85 -14.73 -22.13
C VAL A 56 -3.15 -14.57 -23.62
N ALA A 57 -2.92 -15.61 -24.42
CA ALA A 57 -3.17 -15.63 -25.85
C ALA A 57 -4.68 -15.72 -26.19
N ASP A 58 -5.44 -16.39 -25.33
CA ASP A 58 -6.90 -16.49 -25.41
C ASP A 58 -7.58 -15.24 -24.79
N ASP A 59 -8.69 -15.40 -24.07
CA ASP A 59 -9.48 -14.28 -23.52
C ASP A 59 -8.79 -13.53 -22.36
N GLY A 60 -7.70 -14.07 -21.83
CA GLY A 60 -6.98 -13.52 -20.67
C GLY A 60 -5.96 -12.45 -21.02
N TYR A 61 -5.91 -11.90 -22.23
CA TYR A 61 -4.98 -10.81 -22.59
C TYR A 61 -4.98 -9.65 -21.58
N ALA A 62 -6.14 -9.30 -21.01
CA ALA A 62 -6.28 -8.23 -20.02
C ALA A 62 -5.87 -8.64 -18.58
N TYR A 63 -5.51 -9.91 -18.34
CA TYR A 63 -5.26 -10.42 -17.01
C TYR A 63 -3.88 -10.02 -16.50
N GLY A 64 -3.84 -9.53 -15.26
CA GLY A 64 -2.60 -9.47 -14.48
C GLY A 64 -2.36 -10.78 -13.75
N TYR A 65 -1.16 -10.97 -13.21
CA TYR A 65 -0.76 -12.18 -12.47
C TYR A 65 -1.75 -12.60 -11.37
N ARG A 66 -2.49 -11.66 -10.77
CA ARG A 66 -3.54 -11.95 -9.77
C ARG A 66 -4.74 -12.68 -10.39
N LYS A 67 -5.21 -12.24 -11.56
CA LYS A 67 -6.30 -12.91 -12.30
C LYS A 67 -5.82 -14.24 -12.88
N LEU A 68 -4.59 -14.28 -13.41
CA LEU A 68 -3.96 -15.53 -13.87
C LEU A 68 -3.84 -16.56 -12.73
N THR A 69 -3.52 -16.12 -11.51
CA THR A 69 -3.53 -17.01 -10.33
C THR A 69 -4.91 -17.64 -10.09
N VAL A 70 -5.98 -16.89 -10.31
CA VAL A 70 -7.35 -17.40 -10.13
C VAL A 70 -7.70 -18.38 -11.24
N ALA A 71 -7.38 -18.06 -12.49
CA ALA A 71 -7.57 -18.97 -13.64
C ALA A 71 -6.82 -20.28 -13.43
N LEU A 72 -5.52 -20.24 -13.08
CA LEU A 72 -4.72 -21.43 -12.78
C LEU A 72 -5.32 -22.33 -11.69
N ARG A 73 -5.95 -21.74 -10.67
CA ARG A 73 -6.62 -22.49 -9.60
C ARG A 73 -7.95 -23.10 -10.05
N ARG A 74 -8.72 -22.36 -10.87
CA ARG A 74 -10.05 -22.74 -11.31
C ARG A 74 -10.01 -23.78 -12.42
N ASP A 75 -9.17 -23.54 -13.43
CA ASP A 75 -9.17 -24.29 -14.69
C ASP A 75 -8.22 -25.50 -14.61
N TYR A 76 -7.13 -25.40 -13.82
CA TYR A 76 -6.11 -26.46 -13.71
C TYR A 76 -5.94 -27.01 -12.28
N GLY A 77 -6.80 -26.61 -11.33
CA GLY A 77 -6.77 -27.13 -9.96
C GLY A 77 -5.45 -26.88 -9.20
N LEU A 78 -4.64 -25.89 -9.59
CA LEU A 78 -3.33 -25.68 -9.00
C LEU A 78 -3.40 -25.09 -7.58
N ILE A 79 -2.70 -25.71 -6.64
CA ILE A 79 -2.38 -25.15 -5.33
C ILE A 79 -1.16 -24.23 -5.48
N ILE A 80 -1.41 -23.02 -5.98
CA ILE A 80 -0.37 -22.02 -6.29
C ILE A 80 -0.65 -20.66 -5.65
N ASN A 81 0.42 -19.97 -5.22
CA ASN A 81 0.33 -18.62 -4.65
C ASN A 81 0.63 -17.55 -5.73
N LYS A 82 -0.05 -16.40 -5.64
CA LYS A 82 0.18 -15.22 -6.51
C LYS A 82 1.64 -14.77 -6.58
N LYS A 83 2.44 -15.00 -5.52
CA LYS A 83 3.88 -14.68 -5.52
C LYS A 83 4.67 -15.53 -6.52
N LYS A 84 4.32 -16.81 -6.65
CA LYS A 84 4.96 -17.72 -7.62
C LYS A 84 4.53 -17.38 -9.03
N VAL A 85 3.24 -17.19 -9.27
CA VAL A 85 2.72 -16.75 -10.58
C VAL A 85 3.37 -15.44 -11.02
N TYR A 86 3.53 -14.47 -10.11
CA TYR A 86 4.27 -13.23 -10.40
C TYR A 86 5.71 -13.50 -10.89
N ARG A 87 6.44 -14.42 -10.23
CA ARG A 87 7.81 -14.76 -10.62
C ARG A 87 7.87 -15.40 -12.01
N LEU A 88 6.96 -16.33 -12.31
CA LEU A 88 6.88 -16.98 -13.63
C LEU A 88 6.50 -15.95 -14.71
N CYS A 89 5.47 -15.13 -14.47
CA CYS A 89 5.10 -14.03 -15.37
C CYS A 89 6.26 -13.05 -15.61
N LYS A 90 7.09 -12.79 -14.59
CA LYS A 90 8.29 -11.94 -14.70
C LYS A 90 9.35 -12.60 -15.58
N ALA A 91 9.58 -13.90 -15.44
CA ALA A 91 10.52 -14.66 -16.26
C ALA A 91 10.09 -14.66 -17.73
N LEU A 92 8.79 -14.89 -17.99
CA LEU A 92 8.17 -14.86 -19.31
C LEU A 92 8.02 -13.45 -19.92
N ARG A 93 8.32 -12.39 -19.16
CA ARG A 93 8.14 -10.97 -19.57
C ARG A 93 6.70 -10.60 -19.97
N ILE A 94 5.70 -11.27 -19.39
CA ILE A 94 4.27 -11.00 -19.63
C ILE A 94 3.63 -10.10 -18.56
N LEU A 95 4.41 -9.58 -17.61
CA LEU A 95 3.90 -8.64 -16.61
C LEU A 95 3.49 -7.32 -17.26
N ARG A 96 2.24 -6.91 -17.00
CA ARG A 96 1.76 -5.58 -17.38
C ARG A 96 2.58 -4.49 -16.69
N PRO A 97 2.77 -3.32 -17.34
CA PRO A 97 3.43 -2.19 -16.73
C PRO A 97 2.70 -1.78 -15.45
N GLN A 98 3.46 -1.34 -14.45
CA GLN A 98 2.90 -0.81 -13.22
C GLN A 98 1.95 0.35 -13.55
N ARG A 99 0.74 0.30 -12.99
CA ARG A 99 -0.25 1.39 -13.14
C ARG A 99 0.40 2.70 -12.76
N LYS A 100 0.54 3.62 -13.72
CA LYS A 100 0.97 4.99 -13.46
C LYS A 100 -0.18 5.72 -12.77
N ILE A 101 0.01 6.05 -11.49
CA ILE A 101 -0.91 6.95 -10.78
C ILE A 101 -0.65 8.33 -11.34
N ARG A 102 -1.54 8.82 -12.21
CA ARG A 102 -1.50 10.21 -12.65
C ARG A 102 -1.99 11.05 -11.47
N SER A 103 -1.15 11.95 -10.97
CA SER A 103 -1.62 12.99 -10.06
C SER A 103 -2.57 13.90 -10.84
N THR A 104 -3.86 13.82 -10.59
CA THR A 104 -4.85 14.69 -11.22
C THR A 104 -4.71 16.12 -10.71
N TYR A 105 -3.87 16.92 -11.39
CA TYR A 105 -3.82 18.39 -11.34
C TYR A 105 -3.60 19.02 -9.93
N PRO A 106 -3.32 20.33 -9.80
CA PRO A 106 -2.43 20.85 -8.78
C PRO A 106 -3.14 20.89 -7.43
N ARG A 107 -2.45 20.46 -6.37
CA ARG A 107 -2.79 20.96 -5.03
C ARG A 107 -2.56 22.46 -5.08
N LYS A 108 -3.61 23.27 -5.23
CA LYS A 108 -3.54 24.69 -4.88
C LYS A 108 -3.21 24.69 -3.39
N LEU A 109 -1.93 24.89 -3.07
CA LEU A 109 -1.51 25.13 -1.69
C LEU A 109 -2.33 26.29 -1.16
N ALA A 110 -2.78 26.20 0.10
CA ALA A 110 -3.45 27.30 0.77
C ALA A 110 -2.59 28.56 0.60
N ARG A 111 -3.15 29.61 0.00
CA ARG A 111 -2.47 30.89 -0.15
C ARG A 111 -2.79 31.71 1.09
N ASN A 112 -1.75 32.13 1.82
CA ASN A 112 -1.92 33.10 2.89
C ASN A 112 -2.50 34.38 2.29
N ARG A 113 -3.61 34.86 2.86
CA ARG A 113 -4.25 36.13 2.52
C ARG A 113 -4.10 37.07 3.70
N ILE A 114 -3.76 38.32 3.44
CA ILE A 114 -3.81 39.38 4.46
C ILE A 114 -5.26 39.86 4.51
N ILE A 115 -5.83 39.87 5.72
CA ILE A 115 -7.22 40.26 5.98
C ILE A 115 -7.16 41.58 6.74
N THR A 116 -7.72 42.64 6.17
CA THR A 116 -7.60 44.01 6.68
C THR A 116 -8.90 44.55 7.27
N ALA A 117 -10.03 43.89 7.04
CA ALA A 117 -11.34 44.29 7.57
C ALA A 117 -12.30 43.09 7.72
N SER A 118 -13.34 43.27 8.52
CA SER A 118 -14.47 42.32 8.63
C SER A 118 -15.15 42.09 7.27
N ASN A 119 -15.78 40.94 7.12
CA ASN A 119 -16.50 40.48 5.92
C ASN A 119 -15.62 40.25 4.67
N GLN A 120 -14.29 40.16 4.81
CA GLN A 120 -13.39 39.89 3.68
C GLN A 120 -13.12 38.41 3.44
N LEU A 121 -13.12 37.59 4.50
CA LEU A 121 -12.94 36.15 4.40
C LEU A 121 -13.71 35.45 5.52
N PHE A 122 -14.57 34.52 5.11
CA PHE A 122 -15.25 33.61 6.02
C PHE A 122 -14.66 32.21 5.88
N GLU A 123 -14.35 31.60 7.02
CA GLU A 123 -14.05 30.17 7.10
C GLU A 123 -15.30 29.43 7.57
N THR A 124 -15.63 28.36 6.85
CA THR A 124 -16.87 27.61 7.08
C THR A 124 -16.57 26.12 7.11
N ASP A 125 -17.14 25.40 8.07
CA ASP A 125 -17.00 23.94 8.18
C ASP A 125 -18.36 23.29 8.39
N ILE A 126 -18.57 22.11 7.79
CA ILE A 126 -19.78 21.31 7.97
C ILE A 126 -19.42 20.10 8.82
N LYS A 127 -20.03 20.00 9.99
CA LYS A 127 -19.93 18.82 10.85
C LYS A 127 -21.20 17.99 10.72
N TYR A 128 -21.03 16.67 10.67
CA TYR A 128 -22.13 15.72 10.72
C TYR A 128 -22.19 15.09 12.11
N GLY A 129 -23.41 14.97 12.65
CA GLY A 129 -23.68 14.30 13.91
C GLY A 129 -24.84 13.33 13.78
N TYR A 130 -24.89 12.37 14.69
CA TYR A 130 -25.95 11.36 14.75
C TYR A 130 -26.54 11.31 16.16
N ILE A 131 -27.87 11.32 16.26
CA ILE A 131 -28.58 11.30 17.54
C ILE A 131 -29.04 9.86 17.80
N VAL A 132 -28.36 9.20 18.74
CA VAL A 132 -28.52 7.75 19.03
C VAL A 132 -29.91 7.36 19.54
N GLY A 133 -30.72 8.31 20.01
CA GLY A 133 -32.10 8.05 20.45
C GLY A 133 -33.19 8.32 19.40
N GLU A 134 -32.88 9.06 18.34
CA GLU A 134 -33.86 9.48 17.34
C GLU A 134 -33.65 8.82 15.97
N ASP A 135 -32.58 8.05 15.79
CA ASP A 135 -32.16 7.49 14.49
C ASP A 135 -32.10 8.55 13.38
N ARG A 136 -31.55 9.73 13.72
CA ARG A 136 -31.52 10.90 12.85
C ARG A 136 -30.13 11.51 12.74
N PHE A 137 -29.79 11.89 11.51
CA PHE A 137 -28.60 12.67 11.21
C PHE A 137 -28.91 14.16 11.21
N PHE A 138 -27.94 14.97 11.64
CA PHE A 138 -27.99 16.42 11.50
C PHE A 138 -26.66 16.96 11.00
N TYR A 139 -26.73 18.16 10.41
CA TYR A 139 -25.58 18.90 9.93
C TYR A 139 -25.49 20.22 10.69
N ILE A 140 -24.30 20.57 11.15
CA ILE A 140 -24.00 21.91 11.67
C ILE A 140 -23.06 22.58 10.69
N GLN A 141 -23.48 23.72 10.15
CA GLN A 141 -22.63 24.63 9.41
C GLN A 141 -22.10 25.70 10.36
N SER A 142 -20.80 25.71 10.64
CA SER A 142 -20.15 26.86 11.27
C SER A 142 -19.71 27.86 10.20
N CYS A 143 -19.79 29.15 10.51
CA CYS A 143 -19.30 30.24 9.68
C CYS A 143 -18.59 31.24 10.60
N LEU A 144 -17.33 31.53 10.33
CA LEU A 144 -16.49 32.43 11.13
C LEU A 144 -15.90 33.51 10.24
N ASP A 145 -16.12 34.77 10.59
CA ASP A 145 -15.36 35.89 10.01
C ASP A 145 -13.94 35.86 10.57
N VAL A 146 -12.97 35.59 9.70
CA VAL A 146 -11.57 35.41 10.10
C VAL A 146 -11.00 36.69 10.71
N TYR A 147 -11.48 37.88 10.35
CA TYR A 147 -10.98 39.14 10.92
C TYR A 147 -11.36 39.31 12.40
N VAL A 148 -12.60 38.95 12.76
CA VAL A 148 -13.15 39.19 14.11
C VAL A 148 -12.64 38.15 15.12
N SER A 149 -12.36 36.93 14.68
CA SER A 149 -11.85 35.86 15.54
C SER A 149 -10.38 36.03 15.99
N HIS A 150 -9.63 37.01 15.46
CA HIS A 150 -8.21 37.23 15.75
C HIS A 150 -7.90 38.30 16.82
N HIS A 151 -8.89 38.80 17.58
CA HIS A 151 -8.61 39.83 18.59
C HIS A 151 -7.95 39.24 19.85
N VAL A 152 -6.61 39.25 19.89
CA VAL A 152 -5.81 39.07 21.11
C VAL A 152 -6.00 40.32 22.00
N PRO A 153 -6.25 40.19 23.31
CA PRO A 153 -6.36 41.34 24.20
C PRO A 153 -4.99 42.00 24.37
N TYR A 154 -4.83 43.24 23.94
CA TYR A 154 -3.68 44.07 24.31
C TYR A 154 -3.84 44.45 25.79
N TRP A 155 -2.94 43.99 26.66
CA TRP A 155 -2.76 44.55 28.00
C TRP A 155 -1.71 45.66 27.91
N PRO A 156 -2.02 46.94 28.18
CA PRO A 156 -0.99 47.95 28.29
C PRO A 156 -0.30 47.76 29.64
N SER A 157 0.96 47.36 29.63
CA SER A 157 1.87 47.54 30.77
C SER A 157 2.13 49.04 30.95
N LEU A 158 1.61 49.61 32.04
CA LEU A 158 2.10 50.86 32.64
C LEU A 158 3.36 50.59 33.44
#